data_AF-A0A831WV97-F1
#
_entry.id   AF-A0A831WV97-F1
#
_cell.length_a   1.000
_cell.length_b   1.000
_cell.length_c   1.000
_cell.angle_alpha   90.00
_cell.angle_beta   90.00
_cell.angle_gamma   90.00
#
_symmetry.space_group_name_H-M   'P 1'
#
loop_
_entity.id
_entity.type
_entity.pdbx_description
1 polymer ?
#
loop_
_entity_poly.entity_id
_entity_poly.type
_entity_poly.pdbx_seq_one_letter_code
_entity_poly.pdbx_strand_id
1 'polypeptide(L)'
;MEIIERLEKVRLEMRQTSEQDKQQPMSAEEMQAALAYLRAAGLSSRIVEDFRKCGLVGERASVLTAYLSSISRKLAEPFGMLIVARTGAGKSSLQDALCNFTPPEDLVRVTRLTGQALFYKDPYSLQRKMLAIAEEEGASQAVYSLRTLASDQHLSIAATRTDPQTGKLHTEHYEVFGPVAIVITTTSPEAFDEETRSRFVMLTMDESREQTRAILEQQRRRYTLEGILEQARSDRVRRLHHNVQRLIRPIGVMNPFMQYLTYPDDRLIHRREQKKYLALINAIALLHQHQRQIHRAVDEETEVEYVEVTLDDIALANELAREVLTRSLDEVAPPVRGMYREFRALCKKRAAELDCKPDEVQLTRREIREATGWSDCQVRTYCGQLVELEYLYLVS
;
A
#
# COMPACT_ATOMS: atom_id res chain seq x y z
N MET A 1 22.52 -26.05 30.47
CA MET A 1 22.92 -25.27 29.27
C MET A 1 22.85 -26.10 28.00
N GLU A 2 23.42 -27.31 27.96
CA GLU A 2 23.49 -28.17 26.76
C GLU A 2 22.14 -28.55 26.11
N ILE A 3 21.05 -28.66 26.89
CA ILE A 3 19.71 -29.00 26.38
C ILE A 3 19.05 -27.78 25.70
N ILE A 4 19.28 -26.56 26.21
CA ILE A 4 18.69 -25.34 25.63
C ILE A 4 19.37 -25.04 24.29
N GLU A 5 20.70 -25.14 24.22
CA GLU A 5 21.45 -24.98 22.97
C GLU A 5 21.08 -26.06 21.95
N ARG A 6 20.87 -27.32 22.37
CA ARG A 6 20.35 -28.38 21.48
C ARG A 6 18.94 -28.09 20.99
N LEU A 7 18.06 -27.58 21.85
CA LEU A 7 16.69 -27.23 21.46
C LEU A 7 16.66 -26.02 20.52
N GLU A 8 17.52 -25.01 20.72
CA GLU A 8 17.67 -23.89 19.80
C GLU A 8 18.24 -24.32 18.46
N LYS A 9 19.24 -25.21 18.46
CA LYS A 9 19.82 -25.77 17.25
C LYS A 9 18.82 -26.62 16.47
N VAL A 10 18.05 -27.48 17.14
CA VAL A 10 16.95 -28.24 16.52
C VAL A 10 15.85 -27.32 16.01
N ARG A 11 15.55 -26.22 16.71
CA ARG A 11 14.57 -25.20 16.26
C ARG A 11 15.06 -24.43 15.05
N LEU A 12 16.35 -24.12 14.97
CA LEU A 12 17.01 -23.52 13.79
C LEU A 12 17.06 -24.48 12.61
N GLU A 13 17.41 -25.74 12.84
CA GLU A 13 17.44 -26.79 11.81
C GLU A 13 16.04 -27.06 11.25
N MET A 14 15.03 -27.27 12.11
CA MET A 14 13.62 -27.42 11.68
C MET A 14 13.08 -26.18 10.95
N ARG A 15 13.59 -24.98 11.26
CA ARG A 15 13.23 -23.74 10.56
C ARG A 15 13.87 -23.63 9.19
N GLN A 16 15.15 -23.98 9.04
CA GLN A 16 15.83 -24.04 7.74
C GLN A 16 15.14 -25.05 6.82
N THR A 17 14.71 -26.20 7.36
CA THR A 17 13.91 -27.17 6.61
C THR A 17 12.55 -26.58 6.22
N SER A 18 11.88 -25.83 7.12
CA SER A 18 10.58 -25.20 6.85
C SER A 18 10.62 -23.99 5.88
N GLU A 19 11.76 -23.31 5.77
CA GLU A 19 11.97 -22.24 4.78
C GLU A 19 12.32 -22.80 3.40
N GLN A 20 13.07 -23.90 3.35
CA GLN A 20 13.33 -24.63 2.10
C GLN A 20 12.08 -25.34 1.57
N ASP A 21 11.19 -25.85 2.44
CA ASP A 21 9.94 -26.53 2.05
C ASP A 21 8.82 -25.59 1.56
N LYS A 22 8.94 -24.26 1.75
CA LYS A 22 7.88 -23.30 1.39
C LYS A 22 7.95 -22.76 -0.02
N GLN A 23 9.08 -22.92 -0.71
CA GLN A 23 9.17 -22.56 -2.12
C GLN A 23 8.74 -23.77 -2.94
N GLN A 24 7.49 -23.80 -3.41
CA GLN A 24 7.14 -24.71 -4.51
C GLN A 24 8.11 -24.43 -5.65
N PRO A 25 8.96 -25.39 -6.06
CA PRO A 25 9.94 -25.16 -7.10
C PRO A 25 9.18 -24.83 -8.39
N MET A 26 9.45 -23.64 -8.92
CA MET A 26 8.85 -23.16 -10.17
C MET A 26 9.23 -24.11 -11.31
N SER A 27 8.25 -24.57 -12.08
CA SER A 27 8.57 -25.41 -13.24
C SER A 27 9.30 -24.60 -14.32
N ALA A 28 10.02 -25.28 -15.23
CA ALA A 28 10.69 -24.62 -16.34
C ALA A 28 9.70 -23.81 -17.22
N GLU A 29 8.49 -24.34 -17.43
CA GLU A 29 7.42 -23.66 -18.17
C GLU A 29 6.92 -22.41 -17.44
N GLU A 30 6.73 -22.49 -16.12
CA GLU A 30 6.32 -21.36 -15.29
C GLU A 30 7.39 -20.26 -15.25
N MET A 31 8.65 -20.65 -15.18
CA MET A 31 9.78 -19.73 -15.24
C MET A 31 9.85 -19.02 -16.59
N GLN A 32 9.69 -19.77 -17.69
CA GLN A 32 9.68 -19.19 -19.02
C GLN A 32 8.49 -18.24 -19.21
N ALA A 33 7.30 -18.59 -18.73
CA ALA A 33 6.11 -17.75 -18.80
C ALA A 33 6.29 -16.44 -17.98
N ALA A 34 6.84 -16.53 -16.78
CA ALA A 34 7.09 -15.37 -15.93
C ALA A 34 8.20 -14.46 -16.50
N LEU A 35 9.28 -15.03 -17.05
CA LEU A 35 10.31 -14.25 -17.76
C LEU A 35 9.76 -13.59 -19.03
N ALA A 36 8.96 -14.31 -19.82
CA ALA A 36 8.32 -13.76 -21.00
C ALA A 36 7.38 -12.60 -20.63
N TYR A 37 6.65 -12.73 -19.52
CA TYR A 37 5.84 -11.65 -18.97
C TYR A 37 6.69 -10.43 -18.61
N LEU A 38 7.75 -10.63 -17.82
CA LEU A 38 8.67 -9.57 -17.39
C LEU A 38 9.40 -8.86 -18.54
N ARG A 39 9.61 -9.55 -19.67
CA ARG A 39 10.22 -8.99 -20.89
C ARG A 39 9.22 -8.32 -21.84
N ALA A 40 7.91 -8.50 -21.60
CA ALA A 40 6.90 -7.97 -22.50
C ALA A 40 6.74 -6.46 -22.38
N ALA A 41 6.53 -5.78 -23.52
CA ALA A 41 6.19 -4.36 -23.52
C ALA A 41 4.86 -4.09 -22.79
N GLY A 42 4.76 -2.91 -22.18
CA GLY A 42 3.54 -2.43 -21.52
C GLY A 42 3.20 -3.17 -20.22
N LEU A 43 4.21 -3.55 -19.42
CA LEU A 43 4.03 -4.25 -18.14
C LEU A 43 3.00 -3.57 -17.23
N SER A 44 3.09 -2.24 -17.08
CA SER A 44 2.17 -1.46 -16.24
C SER A 44 0.70 -1.67 -16.63
N SER A 45 0.39 -1.60 -17.93
CA SER A 45 -0.95 -1.84 -18.45
C SER A 45 -1.39 -3.29 -18.32
N ARG A 46 -0.48 -4.25 -18.53
CA ARG A 46 -0.77 -5.69 -18.36
C ARG A 46 -1.14 -6.02 -16.92
N ILE A 47 -0.39 -5.50 -15.95
CA ILE A 47 -0.68 -5.70 -14.52
C ILE A 47 -2.08 -5.19 -14.18
N VAL A 48 -2.43 -3.97 -14.60
CA VAL A 48 -3.76 -3.40 -14.33
C VAL A 48 -4.87 -4.24 -14.97
N GLU A 49 -4.65 -4.76 -16.18
CA GLU A 49 -5.59 -5.65 -16.84
C GLU A 49 -5.70 -7.02 -16.14
N ASP A 50 -4.60 -7.53 -15.57
CA ASP A 50 -4.59 -8.77 -14.81
C ASP A 50 -5.35 -8.65 -13.47
N PHE A 51 -5.30 -7.48 -12.82
CA PHE A 51 -6.18 -7.16 -11.70
C PHE A 51 -7.66 -7.17 -12.11
N ARG A 52 -8.00 -6.61 -13.28
CA ARG A 52 -9.37 -6.66 -13.83
C ARG A 52 -9.84 -8.06 -14.14
N LYS A 53 -8.99 -8.89 -14.76
CA LYS A 53 -9.26 -10.33 -14.97
C LYS A 53 -9.51 -11.07 -13.66
N CYS A 54 -8.87 -10.63 -12.58
CA CYS A 54 -9.07 -11.16 -11.23
C CYS A 54 -10.28 -10.55 -10.50
N GLY A 55 -11.08 -9.73 -11.19
CA GLY A 55 -12.33 -9.16 -10.68
C GLY A 55 -12.18 -7.84 -9.94
N LEU A 56 -10.99 -7.23 -9.91
CA LEU A 56 -10.81 -5.89 -9.35
C LEU A 56 -10.95 -4.84 -10.45
N VAL A 57 -12.09 -4.14 -10.44
CA VAL A 57 -12.27 -2.91 -11.23
C VAL A 57 -11.80 -1.75 -10.38
N GLY A 58 -10.74 -1.06 -10.81
CA GLY A 58 -10.15 0.07 -10.08
C GLY A 58 -9.41 1.02 -10.99
N GLU A 59 -9.12 2.22 -10.46
CA GLU A 59 -8.29 3.21 -11.15
C GLU A 59 -6.89 2.65 -11.42
N ARG A 60 -6.39 2.90 -12.63
CA ARG A 60 -5.04 2.50 -13.07
C ARG A 60 -3.97 2.91 -12.05
N ALA A 61 -3.99 4.17 -11.62
CA ALA A 61 -2.97 4.72 -10.74
C ALA A 61 -2.97 4.05 -9.35
N SER A 62 -4.17 3.83 -8.80
CA SER A 62 -4.35 3.18 -7.51
C SER A 62 -3.90 1.72 -7.53
N VAL A 63 -4.33 0.95 -8.54
CA VAL A 63 -3.94 -0.46 -8.70
C VAL A 63 -2.43 -0.59 -8.90
N LEU A 64 -1.85 0.23 -9.77
CA LEU A 64 -0.43 0.13 -10.08
C LEU A 64 0.46 0.56 -8.91
N THR A 65 0.12 1.65 -8.23
CA THR A 65 0.86 2.09 -7.03
C THR A 65 0.78 1.04 -5.92
N ALA A 66 -0.39 0.39 -5.74
CA ALA A 66 -0.54 -0.70 -4.77
C ALA A 66 0.32 -1.92 -5.14
N TYR A 67 0.36 -2.30 -6.42
CA TYR A 67 1.24 -3.38 -6.88
C TYR A 67 2.72 -3.05 -6.67
N LEU A 68 3.13 -1.82 -7.03
CA LEU A 68 4.50 -1.34 -6.86
C LEU A 68 4.92 -1.27 -5.39
N SER A 69 4.01 -0.98 -4.45
CA SER A 69 4.33 -1.02 -3.02
C SER A 69 4.69 -2.43 -2.57
N SER A 70 3.99 -3.46 -3.07
CA SER A 70 4.37 -4.86 -2.83
C SER A 70 5.76 -5.15 -3.40
N ILE A 71 6.06 -4.75 -4.63
CA ILE A 71 7.39 -4.95 -5.24
C ILE A 71 8.50 -4.21 -4.48
N SER A 72 8.20 -3.03 -3.92
CA SER A 72 9.17 -2.18 -3.23
C SER A 72 9.86 -2.87 -2.06
N ARG A 73 9.26 -3.93 -1.46
CA ARG A 73 9.90 -4.76 -0.42
C ARG A 73 11.26 -5.35 -0.82
N LYS A 74 11.56 -5.40 -2.13
CA LYS A 74 12.85 -5.87 -2.68
C LYS A 74 13.89 -4.76 -2.82
N LEU A 75 13.50 -3.49 -2.65
CA LEU A 75 14.41 -2.35 -2.55
C LEU A 75 14.96 -2.25 -1.13
N ALA A 76 16.07 -1.51 -0.97
CA ALA A 76 16.61 -1.16 0.34
C ALA A 76 15.64 -0.24 1.12
N GLU A 77 15.03 0.71 0.42
CA GLU A 77 14.04 1.65 0.97
C GLU A 77 12.67 1.38 0.33
N PRO A 78 11.86 0.45 0.88
CA PRO A 78 10.49 0.24 0.43
C PRO A 78 9.60 1.42 0.83
N PHE A 79 8.47 1.59 0.13
CA PHE A 79 7.45 2.55 0.56
C PHE A 79 6.20 1.83 1.08
N GLY A 80 5.72 2.29 2.23
CA GLY A 80 4.46 1.83 2.80
C GLY A 80 3.25 2.51 2.16
N MET A 81 2.08 1.89 2.29
CA MET A 81 0.81 2.41 1.78
C MET A 81 -0.27 2.46 2.87
N LEU A 82 -1.02 3.56 2.89
CA LEU A 82 -2.24 3.72 3.66
C LEU A 82 -3.42 3.88 2.70
N ILE A 83 -4.28 2.88 2.61
CA ILE A 83 -5.47 2.90 1.76
C ILE A 83 -6.62 3.50 2.58
N VAL A 84 -6.99 4.75 2.26
CA VAL A 84 -8.04 5.51 2.93
C VAL A 84 -9.29 5.53 2.06
N ALA A 85 -10.37 4.91 2.52
CA ALA A 85 -11.65 4.99 1.81
C ALA A 85 -12.82 4.68 2.72
N ARG A 86 -14.01 5.18 2.36
CA ARG A 86 -15.23 4.90 3.14
C ARG A 86 -15.55 3.40 3.16
N THR A 87 -16.34 2.98 4.13
CA THR A 87 -16.91 1.63 4.14
C THR A 87 -17.70 1.39 2.86
N GLY A 88 -17.44 0.26 2.20
CA GLY A 88 -18.06 -0.09 0.92
C GLY A 88 -17.31 0.41 -0.33
N ALA A 89 -16.33 1.31 -0.20
CA ALA A 89 -15.58 1.87 -1.34
C ALA A 89 -14.51 0.92 -1.94
N GLY A 90 -14.48 -0.36 -1.54
CA GLY A 90 -13.57 -1.36 -2.11
C GLY A 90 -12.14 -1.39 -1.53
N LYS A 91 -11.86 -0.72 -0.41
CA LYS A 91 -10.54 -0.75 0.26
C LYS A 91 -10.03 -2.16 0.54
N SER A 92 -10.88 -3.01 1.11
CA SER A 92 -10.57 -4.40 1.43
C SER A 92 -10.38 -5.21 0.16
N SER A 93 -11.17 -4.94 -0.88
CA SER A 93 -11.04 -5.61 -2.18
C SER A 93 -9.69 -5.33 -2.85
N LEU A 94 -9.19 -4.09 -2.80
CA LEU A 94 -7.86 -3.74 -3.30
C LEU A 94 -6.75 -4.44 -2.48
N GLN A 95 -6.83 -4.39 -1.15
CA GLN A 95 -5.85 -5.06 -0.28
C GLN A 95 -5.85 -6.57 -0.48
N ASP A 96 -7.02 -7.20 -0.58
CA ASP A 96 -7.18 -8.64 -0.83
C ASP A 96 -6.61 -9.03 -2.19
N ALA A 97 -6.90 -8.24 -3.24
CA ALA A 97 -6.33 -8.47 -4.56
C ALA A 97 -4.80 -8.37 -4.53
N LEU A 98 -4.25 -7.36 -3.85
CA LEU A 98 -2.81 -7.19 -3.69
C LEU A 98 -2.16 -8.36 -2.93
N CYS A 99 -2.80 -8.82 -1.85
CA CYS A 99 -2.37 -10.00 -1.09
C CYS A 99 -2.37 -11.24 -1.98
N ASN A 100 -3.42 -11.45 -2.78
CA ASN A 100 -3.53 -12.59 -3.70
C ASN A 100 -2.49 -12.58 -4.82
N PHE A 101 -1.96 -11.40 -5.19
CA PHE A 101 -0.91 -11.26 -6.20
C PHE A 101 0.50 -11.36 -5.62
N THR A 102 0.64 -11.31 -4.30
CA THR A 102 1.91 -11.45 -3.58
C THR A 102 2.16 -12.92 -3.24
N PRO A 103 3.38 -13.45 -3.48
CA PRO A 103 3.72 -14.83 -3.11
C PRO A 103 3.41 -15.09 -1.62
N PRO A 104 2.78 -16.23 -1.27
CA PRO A 104 2.42 -16.53 0.12
C PRO A 104 3.59 -16.50 1.11
N GLU A 105 4.79 -16.87 0.67
CA GLU A 105 6.01 -16.86 1.48
C GLU A 105 6.52 -15.43 1.81
N ASP A 106 6.18 -14.47 0.95
CA ASP A 106 6.54 -13.06 1.03
C ASP A 106 5.42 -12.21 1.66
N LEU A 107 4.30 -12.82 2.07
CA LEU A 107 3.13 -12.13 2.62
C LEU A 107 2.97 -12.44 4.11
N VAL A 108 2.86 -11.38 4.91
CA VAL A 108 2.44 -11.45 6.32
C VAL A 108 1.13 -10.69 6.45
N ARG A 109 0.02 -11.41 6.49
CA ARG A 109 -1.32 -10.83 6.66
C ARG A 109 -1.77 -10.99 8.10
N VAL A 110 -2.14 -9.88 8.74
CA VAL A 110 -2.63 -9.85 10.12
C VAL A 110 -3.91 -9.02 10.21
N THR A 111 -4.85 -9.47 11.03
CA THR A 111 -6.08 -8.73 11.34
C THR A 111 -5.90 -7.82 12.54
N ARG A 112 -5.02 -8.19 13.49
CA ARG A 112 -4.73 -7.40 14.68
C ARG A 112 -3.29 -7.64 15.15
N LEU A 113 -2.60 -6.57 15.49
CA LEU A 113 -1.29 -6.57 16.13
C LEU A 113 -1.43 -6.06 17.55
N THR A 114 -0.89 -6.81 18.52
CA THR A 114 -0.67 -6.26 19.86
C THR A 114 0.58 -5.36 19.80
N GLY A 115 0.68 -4.41 20.74
CA GLY A 115 1.77 -3.42 20.69
C GLY A 115 3.17 -4.01 20.75
N GLN A 116 3.32 -5.22 21.29
CA GLN A 116 4.61 -5.91 21.39
C GLN A 116 4.79 -7.04 20.35
N ALA A 117 3.77 -7.36 19.55
CA ALA A 117 3.78 -8.54 18.68
C ALA A 117 4.91 -8.54 17.66
N LEU A 118 5.30 -7.35 17.16
CA LEU A 118 6.35 -7.24 16.15
C LEU A 118 7.72 -7.52 16.76
N PHE A 119 8.01 -7.08 17.99
CA PHE A 119 9.31 -7.27 18.61
C PHE A 119 9.66 -8.73 18.91
N TYR A 120 8.67 -9.56 19.22
CA TYR A 120 8.89 -10.98 19.52
C TYR A 120 8.91 -11.88 18.26
N LYS A 121 9.01 -11.29 17.07
CA LYS A 121 9.21 -12.04 15.84
C LYS A 121 10.67 -12.44 15.67
N ASP A 122 10.89 -13.46 14.84
CA ASP A 122 12.26 -13.79 14.44
C ASP A 122 12.87 -12.60 13.67
N PRO A 123 14.17 -12.28 13.88
CA PRO A 123 14.74 -11.02 13.40
C PRO A 123 14.59 -10.76 11.90
N TYR A 124 14.67 -11.80 11.08
CA TYR A 124 14.57 -11.69 9.62
C TYR A 124 13.19 -12.05 9.07
N SER A 125 12.20 -12.32 9.93
CA SER A 125 10.90 -12.84 9.50
C SER A 125 10.07 -11.88 8.64
N LEU A 126 10.35 -10.57 8.70
CA LEU A 126 9.70 -9.53 7.90
C LEU A 126 10.56 -9.06 6.72
N GLN A 127 11.80 -9.53 6.62
CA GLN A 127 12.71 -9.10 5.58
C GLN A 127 12.20 -9.51 4.20
N ARG A 128 12.12 -8.52 3.31
CA ARG A 128 11.58 -8.58 1.95
C ARG A 128 10.15 -9.11 1.88
N LYS A 129 9.35 -8.85 2.91
CA LYS A 129 7.93 -9.23 2.98
C LYS A 129 7.01 -8.03 2.89
N MET A 130 5.76 -8.31 2.53
CA MET A 130 4.66 -7.36 2.61
C MET A 130 3.85 -7.64 3.88
N LEU A 131 3.76 -6.68 4.78
CA LEU A 131 2.93 -6.71 5.97
C LEU A 131 1.58 -6.04 5.67
N ALA A 132 0.53 -6.84 5.49
CA ALA A 132 -0.84 -6.36 5.30
C ALA A 132 -1.60 -6.36 6.62
N ILE A 133 -2.11 -5.18 7.00
CA ILE A 133 -2.96 -5.00 8.19
C ILE A 133 -4.33 -4.53 7.74
N ALA A 134 -5.36 -5.28 8.09
CA ALA A 134 -6.74 -4.92 7.79
C ALA A 134 -7.27 -3.95 8.86
N GLU A 135 -7.74 -2.79 8.43
CA GLU A 135 -8.35 -1.73 9.26
C GLU A 135 -7.40 -1.11 10.30
N GLU A 136 -7.57 0.19 10.60
CA GLU A 136 -6.66 0.88 11.53
C GLU A 136 -6.72 0.32 12.96
N GLU A 137 -7.88 -0.20 13.36
CA GLU A 137 -8.11 -0.76 14.69
C GLU A 137 -7.16 -1.94 14.94
N GLY A 138 -6.87 -2.72 13.90
CA GLY A 138 -5.91 -3.81 13.92
C GLY A 138 -4.47 -3.34 14.14
N ALA A 139 -4.13 -2.11 13.75
CA ALA A 139 -2.81 -1.49 13.91
C ALA A 139 -2.68 -0.62 15.17
N SER A 140 -3.78 -0.20 15.78
CA SER A 140 -3.85 0.84 16.84
C SER A 140 -2.89 0.65 18.01
N GLN A 141 -2.64 -0.59 18.44
CA GLN A 141 -1.72 -0.87 19.55
C GLN A 141 -0.26 -0.88 19.13
N ALA A 142 0.04 -1.04 17.84
CA ALA A 142 1.38 -1.20 17.28
C ALA A 142 1.83 -0.02 16.40
N VAL A 143 1.11 1.11 16.43
CA VAL A 143 1.36 2.29 15.58
C VAL A 143 2.81 2.75 15.67
N TYR A 144 3.37 2.84 16.88
CA TYR A 144 4.76 3.23 17.08
C TYR A 144 5.73 2.29 16.34
N SER A 145 5.59 0.98 16.53
CA SER A 145 6.44 -0.02 15.88
C SER A 145 6.29 0.00 14.36
N LEU A 146 5.07 0.18 13.84
CA LEU A 146 4.83 0.29 12.40
C LEU A 146 5.45 1.56 11.82
N ARG A 147 5.38 2.67 12.55
CA ARG A 147 5.96 3.96 12.19
C ARG A 147 7.49 3.88 12.12
N THR A 148 8.11 3.25 13.11
CA THR A 148 9.56 3.03 13.14
C THR A 148 9.98 2.10 12.00
N LEU A 149 9.30 0.95 11.80
CA LEU A 149 9.60 0.06 10.68
C LEU A 149 9.48 0.75 9.32
N ALA A 150 8.43 1.56 9.12
CA ALA A 150 8.22 2.26 7.86
C ALA A 150 9.34 3.25 7.51
N SER A 151 10.10 3.73 8.51
CA SER A 151 11.17 4.71 8.32
C SER A 151 12.55 4.08 8.37
N ASP A 152 12.82 3.33 9.43
CA ASP A 152 14.16 2.88 9.81
C ASP A 152 14.43 1.45 9.32
N GLN A 153 13.38 0.73 8.91
CA GLN A 153 13.45 -0.69 8.49
C GLN A 153 14.12 -1.58 9.56
N HIS A 154 14.06 -1.16 10.82
CA HIS A 154 14.66 -1.83 11.96
C HIS A 154 13.83 -1.53 13.23
N LEU A 155 13.56 -2.56 14.02
CA LEU A 155 13.03 -2.44 15.38
C LEU A 155 14.00 -3.08 16.35
N SER A 156 14.17 -2.44 17.49
CA SER A 156 14.88 -3.01 18.63
C SER A 156 14.13 -2.69 19.92
N ILE A 157 14.03 -3.67 20.82
CA ILE A 157 13.54 -3.47 22.18
C ILE A 157 14.40 -4.26 23.17
N ALA A 158 14.65 -3.65 24.33
CA ALA A 158 15.21 -4.32 25.49
C ALA A 158 14.05 -4.67 26.44
N ALA A 159 13.81 -5.96 26.68
CA ALA A 159 12.74 -6.42 27.55
C ALA A 159 13.31 -7.23 28.71
N THR A 160 12.87 -6.92 29.93
CA THR A 160 13.26 -7.66 31.13
C THR A 160 12.52 -9.00 31.18
N ARG A 161 13.26 -10.10 31.28
CA ARG A 161 12.71 -11.42 31.56
C ARG A 161 13.19 -11.94 32.91
N THR A 162 12.33 -12.68 33.58
CA THR A 162 12.70 -13.43 34.77
C THR A 162 13.20 -14.80 34.34
N ASP A 163 14.43 -15.13 34.70
CA ASP A 163 14.98 -16.47 34.51
C ASP A 163 14.16 -17.49 35.31
N PRO A 164 13.53 -18.49 34.67
CA PRO A 164 12.71 -19.49 35.34
C PRO A 164 13.49 -20.36 36.34
N GLN A 165 14.81 -20.47 36.19
CA GLN A 165 15.67 -21.30 37.04
C GLN A 165 16.28 -20.51 38.20
N THR A 166 16.66 -19.25 37.97
CA THR A 166 17.37 -18.45 38.97
C THR A 166 16.51 -17.37 39.64
N GLY A 167 15.34 -17.06 39.08
CA GLY A 167 14.45 -15.99 39.55
C GLY A 167 15.04 -14.58 39.36
N LYS A 168 16.23 -14.46 38.76
CA LYS A 168 16.88 -13.17 38.50
C LYS A 168 16.29 -12.53 37.25
N LEU A 169 16.24 -11.20 37.26
CA LEU A 169 15.86 -10.41 36.10
C LEU A 169 17.08 -10.26 35.19
N HIS A 170 16.96 -10.66 33.93
CA HIS A 170 17.93 -10.36 32.88
C HIS A 170 17.25 -9.58 31.75
N THR A 171 18.03 -8.74 31.07
CA THR A 171 17.54 -7.96 29.93
C THR A 171 17.83 -8.73 28.65
N GLU A 172 16.79 -9.01 27.87
CA GLU A 172 16.91 -9.60 26.54
C GLU A 172 16.69 -8.52 25.48
N HIS A 173 17.53 -8.54 24.45
CA HIS A 173 17.40 -7.66 23.29
C HIS A 173 16.71 -8.41 22.16
N TYR A 174 15.65 -7.81 21.62
CA TYR A 174 14.94 -8.33 20.47
C TYR A 174 15.05 -7.35 19.32
N GLU A 175 15.44 -7.85 18.15
CA GLU A 175 15.63 -7.05 16.94
C GLU A 175 14.82 -7.64 15.79
N VAL A 176 14.32 -6.76 14.92
CA VAL A 176 13.62 -7.13 13.69
C VAL A 176 14.07 -6.25 12.55
N PHE A 177 14.43 -6.86 11.43
CA PHE A 177 15.00 -6.24 10.25
C PHE A 177 14.04 -6.27 9.06
N GLY A 178 14.01 -5.16 8.32
CA GLY A 178 13.44 -5.05 7.00
C GLY A 178 14.44 -5.44 5.90
N PRO A 179 14.21 -5.01 4.65
CA PRO A 179 13.14 -4.13 4.20
C PRO A 179 11.75 -4.80 4.25
N VAL A 180 10.71 -4.09 4.71
CA VAL A 180 9.31 -4.53 4.76
C VAL A 180 8.40 -3.49 4.13
N ALA A 181 7.52 -3.92 3.23
CA ALA A 181 6.47 -3.06 2.68
C ALA A 181 5.22 -3.19 3.53
N ILE A 182 4.76 -2.09 4.15
CA ILE A 182 3.59 -2.11 5.04
C ILE A 182 2.38 -1.56 4.31
N VAL A 183 1.27 -2.30 4.30
CA VAL A 183 0.00 -1.89 3.68
C VAL A 183 -1.11 -1.93 4.72
N ILE A 184 -1.67 -0.77 5.04
CA ILE A 184 -2.74 -0.60 6.03
C ILE A 184 -3.99 -0.07 5.30
N THR A 185 -5.17 -0.59 5.64
CA THR A 185 -6.45 -0.03 5.21
C THR A 185 -7.09 0.75 6.35
N THR A 186 -7.80 1.84 6.05
CA THR A 186 -8.49 2.67 7.04
C THR A 186 -9.76 3.29 6.46
N THR A 187 -10.77 3.50 7.32
CA THR A 187 -11.97 4.27 6.97
C THR A 187 -11.85 5.75 7.30
N SER A 188 -10.94 6.10 8.22
CA SER A 188 -10.74 7.47 8.69
C SER A 188 -9.44 8.05 8.15
N PRO A 189 -9.48 9.19 7.44
CA PRO A 189 -8.26 9.93 7.08
C PRO A 189 -7.42 10.36 8.29
N GLU A 190 -8.04 10.47 9.47
CA GLU A 190 -7.43 10.87 10.75
C GLU A 190 -7.12 9.69 11.66
N ALA A 191 -7.26 8.45 11.17
CA ALA A 191 -6.95 7.24 11.94
C ALA A 191 -5.54 7.22 12.54
N PHE A 192 -4.61 7.91 11.89
CA PHE A 192 -3.23 8.04 12.29
C PHE A 192 -2.86 9.52 12.43
N ASP A 193 -2.01 9.83 13.40
CA ASP A 193 -1.42 11.15 13.53
C ASP A 193 -0.65 11.55 12.27
N GLU A 194 -0.46 12.85 12.06
CA GLU A 194 0.28 13.37 10.90
C GLU A 194 1.69 12.78 10.81
N GLU A 195 2.30 12.53 11.97
CA GLU A 195 3.60 11.90 12.06
C GLU A 195 3.60 10.51 11.42
N THR A 196 2.68 9.63 11.77
CA THR A 196 2.57 8.29 11.18
C THR A 196 2.14 8.39 9.72
N ARG A 197 1.08 9.15 9.43
CA ARG A 197 0.49 9.28 8.09
C ARG A 197 1.51 9.74 7.05
N SER A 198 2.36 10.69 7.39
CA SER A 198 3.41 11.20 6.49
C SER A 198 4.53 10.21 6.17
N ARG A 199 4.58 9.02 6.78
CA ARG A 199 5.49 7.92 6.39
C ARG A 199 4.91 6.97 5.34
N PHE A 200 3.61 7.04 5.10
CA PHE A 200 2.93 6.19 4.13
C PHE A 200 2.52 7.00 2.89
N VAL A 201 2.49 6.33 1.75
CA VAL A 201 1.79 6.83 0.55
C VAL A 201 0.30 6.67 0.81
N MET A 202 -0.46 7.77 0.86
CA MET A 202 -1.90 7.68 1.01
C MET A 202 -2.55 7.40 -0.34
N LEU A 203 -3.32 6.34 -0.40
CA LEU A 203 -4.08 5.94 -1.58
C LEU A 203 -5.57 6.09 -1.27
N THR A 204 -6.29 6.74 -2.16
CA THR A 204 -7.75 6.92 -2.05
C THR A 204 -8.46 6.17 -3.15
N MET A 205 -9.66 5.68 -2.86
CA MET A 205 -10.47 4.98 -3.84
C MET A 205 -11.33 5.94 -4.66
N ASP A 206 -11.60 5.59 -5.91
CA ASP A 206 -12.62 6.29 -6.70
C ASP A 206 -14.01 5.92 -6.21
N GLU A 207 -14.75 6.93 -5.79
CA GLU A 207 -16.11 6.81 -5.28
C GLU A 207 -17.13 7.39 -6.27
N SER A 208 -16.71 7.62 -7.53
CA SER A 208 -17.57 8.09 -8.61
C SER A 208 -18.72 7.12 -8.90
N ARG A 209 -19.80 7.67 -9.48
CA ARG A 209 -20.96 6.88 -9.88
C ARG A 209 -20.60 5.91 -11.01
N GLU A 210 -19.71 6.33 -11.91
CA GLU A 210 -19.16 5.54 -13.00
C GLU A 210 -18.42 4.32 -12.45
N GLN A 211 -17.54 4.52 -11.48
CA GLN A 211 -16.82 3.44 -10.82
C GLN A 211 -17.77 2.50 -10.07
N THR A 212 -18.74 3.05 -9.35
CA THR A 212 -19.77 2.25 -8.66
C THR A 212 -20.55 1.39 -9.66
N ARG A 213 -20.97 1.94 -10.79
CA ARG A 213 -21.66 1.18 -11.85
C ARG A 213 -20.79 0.04 -12.37
N ALA A 214 -19.52 0.31 -12.66
CA ALA A 214 -18.58 -0.70 -13.16
C ALA A 214 -18.35 -1.83 -12.14
N ILE A 215 -18.25 -1.51 -10.84
CA ILE A 215 -18.15 -2.51 -9.77
C ILE A 215 -19.41 -3.38 -9.72
N LEU A 216 -20.61 -2.78 -9.77
CA LEU A 216 -21.88 -3.51 -9.73
C LEU A 216 -22.05 -4.40 -10.98
N GLU A 217 -21.63 -3.94 -12.15
CA GLU A 217 -21.60 -4.75 -13.38
C GLU A 217 -20.68 -5.95 -13.23
N GLN A 218 -19.47 -5.76 -12.71
CA GLN A 218 -18.52 -6.84 -12.46
C GLN A 218 -19.06 -7.85 -11.43
N GLN A 219 -19.71 -7.38 -10.36
CA GLN A 219 -20.34 -8.24 -9.36
C GLN A 219 -21.43 -9.11 -9.98
N ARG A 220 -22.29 -8.55 -10.85
CA ARG A 220 -23.30 -9.35 -11.58
C ARG A 220 -22.64 -10.34 -12.54
N ARG A 221 -21.61 -9.90 -13.27
CA ARG A 221 -20.89 -10.75 -14.23
C ARG A 221 -20.27 -11.98 -13.57
N ARG A 222 -19.81 -11.87 -12.32
CA ARG A 222 -19.27 -13.00 -11.55
C ARG A 222 -20.23 -14.19 -11.42
N TYR A 223 -21.54 -13.96 -11.44
CA TYR A 223 -22.56 -15.01 -11.35
C TYR A 223 -23.02 -15.53 -12.72
N THR A 224 -22.36 -15.12 -13.80
CA THR A 224 -22.59 -15.67 -15.15
C THR A 224 -21.60 -16.81 -15.43
N LEU A 225 -21.88 -17.63 -16.46
CA LEU A 225 -20.95 -18.67 -16.91
C LEU A 225 -19.58 -18.09 -17.28
N GLU A 226 -19.55 -16.93 -17.94
CA GLU A 226 -18.30 -16.23 -18.26
C GLU A 226 -17.53 -15.86 -16.99
N GLY A 227 -18.20 -15.30 -15.98
CA GLY A 227 -17.58 -14.94 -14.71
C GLY A 227 -17.00 -16.13 -13.94
N ILE A 228 -17.66 -17.29 -14.00
CA ILE A 228 -17.15 -18.54 -13.41
C ILE A 228 -15.87 -18.98 -14.12
N LEU A 229 -15.84 -18.91 -15.45
CA LEU A 229 -14.64 -19.24 -16.25
C LEU A 229 -13.50 -18.23 -16.02
N GLU A 230 -13.81 -16.94 -15.88
CA GLU A 230 -12.85 -15.88 -15.51
C GLU A 230 -12.26 -16.13 -14.12
N GLN A 231 -13.08 -16.54 -13.16
CA GLN A 231 -12.61 -16.87 -11.81
C GLN A 231 -11.66 -18.08 -11.83
N ALA A 232 -11.95 -19.11 -12.64
CA ALA A 232 -11.04 -20.23 -12.83
C ALA A 232 -9.71 -19.83 -13.50
N ARG A 233 -9.73 -18.83 -14.39
CA ARG A 233 -8.51 -18.27 -15.01
C ARG A 233 -7.73 -17.37 -14.05
N SER A 234 -8.40 -16.73 -13.09
CA SER A 234 -7.78 -15.82 -12.11
C SER A 234 -6.69 -16.51 -11.30
N ASP A 235 -6.83 -17.79 -10.96
CA ASP A 235 -5.81 -18.52 -10.22
C ASP A 235 -4.52 -18.72 -11.04
N ARG A 236 -4.63 -18.87 -12.37
CA ARG A 236 -3.46 -18.91 -13.25
C ARG A 236 -2.76 -17.56 -13.30
N VAL A 237 -3.53 -16.47 -13.35
CA VAL A 237 -3.01 -15.09 -13.32
C VAL A 237 -2.29 -14.82 -12.00
N ARG A 238 -2.89 -15.20 -10.86
CA ARG A 238 -2.25 -15.07 -9.53
C ARG A 238 -0.93 -15.84 -9.45
N ARG A 239 -0.91 -17.11 -9.89
CA ARG A 239 0.31 -17.92 -9.92
C ARG A 239 1.39 -17.30 -10.82
N LEU A 240 1.00 -16.76 -11.99
CA LEU A 240 1.91 -16.02 -12.85
C LEU A 240 2.53 -14.84 -12.10
N HIS A 241 1.73 -14.02 -11.40
CA HIS A 241 2.26 -12.91 -10.61
C HIS A 241 3.14 -13.37 -9.45
N HIS A 242 2.84 -14.48 -8.78
CA HIS A 242 3.74 -15.05 -7.77
C HIS A 242 5.11 -15.36 -8.37
N ASN A 243 5.12 -16.03 -9.53
CA ASN A 243 6.34 -16.40 -10.22
C ASN A 243 7.10 -15.18 -10.76
N VAL A 244 6.39 -14.20 -11.33
CA VAL A 244 6.96 -12.90 -11.73
C VAL A 244 7.67 -12.23 -10.56
N GLN A 245 7.03 -12.17 -9.39
CA GLN A 245 7.65 -11.56 -8.21
C GLN A 245 8.85 -12.34 -7.68
N ARG A 246 8.83 -13.68 -7.75
CA ARG A 246 9.99 -14.52 -7.39
C ARG A 246 11.21 -14.26 -8.27
N LEU A 247 10.99 -13.98 -9.56
CA LEU A 247 12.07 -13.70 -10.52
C LEU A 247 12.60 -12.27 -10.48
N ILE A 248 11.92 -11.34 -9.80
CA ILE A 248 12.46 -10.00 -9.55
C ILE A 248 13.55 -10.10 -8.48
N ARG A 249 14.75 -9.63 -8.82
CA ARG A 249 15.94 -9.72 -7.97
C ARG A 249 16.10 -8.41 -7.19
N PRO A 250 16.55 -8.45 -5.93
CA PRO A 250 16.78 -7.25 -5.13
C PRO A 250 18.13 -6.64 -5.50
N ILE A 251 18.18 -5.93 -6.63
CA ILE A 251 19.37 -5.22 -7.13
C ILE A 251 19.25 -3.71 -6.90
N GLY A 252 20.37 -2.99 -6.99
CA GLY A 252 20.40 -1.55 -6.88
C GLY A 252 19.63 -0.86 -8.01
N VAL A 253 19.17 0.36 -7.75
CA VAL A 253 18.59 1.23 -8.78
C VAL A 253 19.36 2.54 -8.78
N MET A 254 19.95 2.87 -9.93
CA MET A 254 20.70 4.11 -10.14
C MET A 254 19.86 5.02 -11.04
N ASN A 255 19.66 6.27 -10.63
CA ASN A 255 18.91 7.23 -11.42
C ASN A 255 19.86 8.28 -12.03
N PRO A 256 20.17 8.19 -13.34
CA PRO A 256 21.10 9.12 -13.99
C PRO A 256 20.52 10.54 -14.13
N PHE A 257 19.21 10.71 -13.91
CA PHE A 257 18.51 11.98 -14.05
C PHE A 257 18.31 12.72 -12.71
N MET A 258 18.87 12.22 -11.60
CA MET A 258 18.65 12.79 -10.26
C MET A 258 18.90 14.29 -10.17
N GLN A 259 19.96 14.78 -10.81
CA GLN A 259 20.32 16.20 -10.79
C GLN A 259 19.30 17.11 -11.49
N TYR A 260 18.42 16.55 -12.32
CA TYR A 260 17.36 17.29 -13.02
C TYR A 260 16.00 17.17 -12.34
N LEU A 261 15.88 16.31 -11.33
CA LEU A 261 14.64 16.11 -10.58
C LEU A 261 14.60 17.08 -9.39
N THR A 262 13.78 18.11 -9.50
CA THR A 262 13.48 19.04 -8.40
C THR A 262 12.17 18.64 -7.71
N TYR A 263 12.11 18.86 -6.40
CA TYR A 263 10.88 18.73 -5.61
C TYR A 263 10.65 20.05 -4.85
N PRO A 264 9.39 20.47 -4.63
CA PRO A 264 9.11 21.69 -3.85
C PRO A 264 9.82 21.67 -2.48
N ASP A 265 10.35 22.81 -2.05
CA ASP A 265 11.18 22.95 -0.85
C ASP A 265 10.59 23.92 0.20
N ASP A 266 9.37 24.41 -0.03
CA ASP A 266 8.66 25.37 0.81
C ASP A 266 8.11 24.79 2.12
N ARG A 267 7.97 23.46 2.23
CA ARG A 267 7.39 22.79 3.42
C ARG A 267 8.27 21.63 3.89
N LEU A 268 8.34 21.45 5.21
CA LEU A 268 9.09 20.33 5.83
C LEU A 268 8.58 18.95 5.37
N ILE A 269 7.27 18.82 5.09
CA ILE A 269 6.67 17.58 4.61
C ILE A 269 7.26 17.10 3.28
N HIS A 270 7.76 18.03 2.45
CA HIS A 270 8.32 17.71 1.14
C HIS A 270 9.59 16.84 1.23
N ARG A 271 10.33 16.89 2.34
CA ARG A 271 11.46 15.98 2.59
C ARG A 271 11.02 14.52 2.65
N ARG A 272 9.83 14.24 3.19
CA ARG A 272 9.25 12.89 3.26
C ARG A 272 8.60 12.50 1.93
N GLU A 273 7.88 13.42 1.30
CA GLU A 273 7.22 13.16 0.01
C GLU A 273 8.23 12.91 -1.12
N GLN A 274 9.35 13.63 -1.15
CA GLN A 274 10.42 13.37 -2.11
C GLN A 274 10.95 11.94 -1.99
N LYS A 275 11.18 11.43 -0.77
CA LYS A 275 11.61 10.04 -0.55
C LYS A 275 10.60 9.05 -1.13
N LYS A 276 9.30 9.26 -0.91
CA LYS A 276 8.24 8.40 -1.47
C LYS A 276 8.24 8.43 -3.00
N TYR A 277 8.41 9.61 -3.59
CA TYR A 277 8.48 9.77 -5.04
C TYR A 277 9.70 9.03 -5.64
N LEU A 278 10.87 9.15 -5.01
CA LEU A 278 12.08 8.42 -5.42
C LEU A 278 11.92 6.90 -5.25
N ALA A 279 11.34 6.45 -4.15
CA ALA A 279 11.06 5.03 -3.92
C ALA A 279 10.06 4.48 -4.97
N LEU A 280 9.09 5.28 -5.40
CA LEU A 280 8.17 4.93 -6.48
C LEU A 280 8.90 4.76 -7.82
N ILE A 281 9.77 5.71 -8.19
CA ILE A 281 10.62 5.60 -9.39
C ILE A 281 11.46 4.31 -9.33
N ASN A 282 12.08 4.05 -8.17
CA ASN A 282 12.91 2.87 -7.99
C ASN A 282 12.12 1.57 -8.11
N ALA A 283 10.89 1.53 -7.59
CA ALA A 283 10.03 0.36 -7.71
C ALA A 283 9.61 0.10 -9.17
N ILE A 284 9.36 1.16 -9.95
CA ILE A 284 9.05 1.06 -11.38
C ILE A 284 10.27 0.54 -12.15
N ALA A 285 11.46 1.08 -11.90
CA ALA A 285 12.68 0.62 -12.54
C ALA A 285 12.99 -0.85 -12.20
N LEU A 286 12.82 -1.24 -10.93
CA LEU A 286 13.00 -2.61 -10.46
C LEU A 286 12.01 -3.58 -11.13
N LEU A 287 10.75 -3.18 -11.31
CA LEU A 287 9.75 -3.99 -12.02
C LEU A 287 10.18 -4.28 -13.46
N HIS A 288 10.82 -3.32 -14.13
CA HIS A 288 11.31 -3.43 -15.49
C HIS A 288 12.75 -3.97 -15.60
N GLN A 289 13.35 -4.49 -14.53
CA GLN A 289 14.76 -4.93 -14.52
C GLN A 289 15.11 -5.94 -15.63
N HIS A 290 14.16 -6.77 -16.06
CA HIS A 290 14.36 -7.79 -17.09
C HIS A 290 14.23 -7.25 -18.52
N GLN A 291 13.92 -5.97 -18.67
CA GLN A 291 13.87 -5.24 -19.94
C GLN A 291 15.12 -4.36 -20.13
N ARG A 292 16.08 -4.46 -19.20
CA ARG A 292 17.23 -3.57 -19.12
C ARG A 292 18.52 -4.36 -19.06
N GLN A 293 19.60 -3.68 -19.39
CA GLN A 293 20.92 -4.16 -19.07
C GLN A 293 21.15 -4.02 -17.56
N ILE A 294 21.76 -5.05 -16.97
CA ILE A 294 22.18 -5.04 -15.57
C ILE A 294 23.65 -4.62 -15.57
N HIS A 295 23.93 -3.53 -14.87
CA HIS A 295 25.25 -2.96 -14.73
C HIS A 295 25.88 -3.46 -13.43
N ARG A 296 27.22 -3.41 -13.39
CA ARG A 296 28.02 -3.76 -12.22
C ARG A 296 28.98 -2.62 -11.95
N ALA A 297 28.93 -2.08 -10.75
CA ALA A 297 29.93 -1.16 -10.24
C ALA A 297 30.75 -1.90 -9.19
N VAL A 298 32.07 -1.76 -9.28
CA VAL A 298 33.00 -2.27 -8.27
C VAL A 298 33.70 -1.06 -7.69
N ASP A 299 33.50 -0.85 -6.40
CA ASP A 299 34.36 -0.03 -5.56
C ASP A 299 35.27 -0.97 -4.75
N GLU A 300 36.43 -0.49 -4.28
CA GLU A 300 37.57 -1.28 -3.77
C GLU A 300 37.24 -2.65 -3.13
N GLU A 301 36.22 -2.71 -2.25
CA GLU A 301 35.76 -3.95 -1.58
C GLU A 301 34.30 -4.35 -1.85
N THR A 302 33.53 -3.58 -2.64
CA THR A 302 32.08 -3.79 -2.83
C THR A 302 31.68 -3.86 -4.30
N GLU A 303 31.08 -4.98 -4.71
CA GLU A 303 30.41 -5.13 -6.00
C GLU A 303 28.89 -4.90 -5.86
N VAL A 304 28.34 -4.00 -6.66
CA VAL A 304 26.91 -3.68 -6.69
C VAL A 304 26.36 -3.90 -8.09
N GLU A 305 25.40 -4.83 -8.21
CA GLU A 305 24.55 -4.94 -9.41
C GLU A 305 23.44 -3.89 -9.36
N TYR A 306 23.23 -3.16 -10.46
CA TYR A 306 22.16 -2.18 -10.55
C TYR A 306 21.52 -2.08 -11.94
N VAL A 307 20.33 -1.50 -11.99
CA VAL A 307 19.65 -1.07 -13.22
C VAL A 307 19.52 0.45 -13.23
N GLU A 308 19.58 1.02 -14.42
CA GLU A 308 19.40 2.46 -14.62
C GLU A 308 17.93 2.82 -14.79
N VAL A 309 17.52 3.92 -14.18
CA VAL A 309 16.20 4.55 -14.39
C VAL A 309 16.16 5.17 -15.78
N THR A 310 15.02 5.03 -16.45
CA THR A 310 14.74 5.61 -17.76
C THR A 310 13.77 6.80 -17.63
N LEU A 311 13.68 7.65 -18.66
CA LEU A 311 12.71 8.74 -18.69
C LEU A 311 11.27 8.25 -18.63
N ASP A 312 10.97 7.07 -19.18
CA ASP A 312 9.64 6.46 -19.13
C ASP A 312 9.22 6.09 -17.70
N ASP A 313 10.17 5.68 -16.85
CA ASP A 313 9.90 5.42 -15.43
C ASP A 313 9.52 6.70 -14.69
N ILE A 314 10.21 7.79 -15.00
CA ILE A 314 9.96 9.11 -14.40
C ILE A 314 8.60 9.63 -14.90
N ALA A 315 8.28 9.44 -16.19
CA ALA A 315 6.98 9.80 -16.74
C ALA A 315 5.85 9.03 -16.06
N LEU A 316 6.01 7.72 -15.87
CA LEU A 316 5.05 6.89 -15.16
C LEU A 316 4.96 7.27 -13.68
N ALA A 317 6.08 7.53 -13.01
CA ALA A 317 6.09 8.00 -11.62
C ALA A 317 5.35 9.33 -11.49
N ASN A 318 5.51 10.25 -12.44
CA ASN A 318 4.77 11.52 -12.47
C ASN A 318 3.27 11.32 -12.68
N GLU A 319 2.86 10.42 -13.59
CA GLU A 319 1.45 10.04 -13.77
C GLU A 319 0.85 9.56 -12.45
N LEU A 320 1.52 8.61 -11.79
CA LEU A 320 1.06 8.03 -10.52
C LEU A 320 1.10 9.03 -9.36
N ALA A 321 2.15 9.84 -9.26
CA ALA A 321 2.33 10.83 -8.21
C ALA A 321 1.26 11.92 -8.24
N ARG A 322 0.86 12.39 -9.42
CA ARG A 322 -0.23 13.38 -9.54
C ARG A 322 -1.55 12.87 -9.00
N GLU A 323 -1.84 11.59 -9.23
CA GLU A 323 -3.09 10.98 -8.77
C GLU A 323 -3.04 10.56 -7.29
N VAL A 324 -1.89 10.12 -6.79
CA VAL A 324 -1.78 9.53 -5.44
C VAL A 324 -1.13 10.49 -4.44
N LEU A 325 0.02 11.08 -4.77
CA LEU A 325 0.78 11.94 -3.85
C LEU A 325 0.20 13.35 -3.77
N THR A 326 -0.27 13.95 -4.87
CA THR A 326 -0.85 15.31 -4.83
C THR A 326 -2.17 15.35 -4.04
N ARG A 327 -2.98 14.27 -4.07
CA ARG A 327 -4.19 14.17 -3.23
C ARG A 327 -3.89 14.17 -1.73
N SER A 328 -2.66 13.82 -1.35
CA SER A 328 -2.18 13.72 0.04
C SER A 328 -1.75 15.05 0.67
N LEU A 329 -1.49 16.07 -0.16
CA LEU A 329 -1.04 17.41 0.25
C LEU A 329 -2.19 18.39 0.50
N ASP A 330 -3.42 17.98 0.21
CA ASP A 330 -4.63 18.77 0.42
C ASP A 330 -5.06 18.67 1.90
N GLU A 331 -5.46 19.79 2.49
CA GLU A 331 -5.92 19.83 3.88
C GLU A 331 -7.24 19.09 4.06
N VAL A 332 -8.06 19.03 2.99
CA VAL A 332 -9.35 18.34 2.99
C VAL A 332 -9.17 16.91 2.51
N ALA A 333 -9.38 15.96 3.41
CA ALA A 333 -9.32 14.55 3.09
C ALA A 333 -10.29 14.17 1.94
N PRO A 334 -9.95 13.22 1.05
CA PRO A 334 -10.74 12.97 -0.15
C PRO A 334 -12.22 12.61 0.07
N PRO A 335 -12.63 11.84 1.10
CA PRO A 335 -14.06 11.62 1.40
C PRO A 335 -14.81 12.94 1.71
N VAL A 336 -14.16 13.83 2.46
CA VAL A 336 -14.71 15.15 2.85
C VAL A 336 -14.84 16.04 1.62
N ARG A 337 -13.85 15.98 0.72
CA ARG A 337 -13.87 16.70 -0.56
C ARG A 337 -14.96 16.18 -1.49
N GLY A 338 -15.15 14.86 -1.56
CA GLY A 338 -16.25 14.24 -2.29
C GLY A 338 -17.59 14.79 -1.83
N MET A 339 -17.82 14.82 -0.51
CA MET A 339 -19.02 15.41 0.07
C MET A 339 -19.14 16.91 -0.22
N TYR A 340 -18.05 17.68 -0.11
CA TYR A 340 -18.04 19.11 -0.44
C TYR A 340 -18.42 19.37 -1.90
N ARG A 341 -17.95 18.54 -2.85
CA ARG A 341 -18.33 18.64 -4.27
C ARG A 341 -19.81 18.36 -4.49
N GLU A 342 -20.35 17.30 -3.87
CA GLU A 342 -21.78 16.98 -3.94
C GLU A 342 -22.65 18.05 -3.29
N PHE A 343 -22.21 18.58 -2.14
CA PHE A 343 -22.85 19.70 -1.45
C PHE A 343 -22.89 20.95 -2.35
N ARG A 344 -21.76 21.31 -2.97
CA ARG A 344 -21.69 22.44 -3.90
C ARG A 344 -22.60 22.24 -5.12
N ALA A 345 -22.70 21.02 -5.63
CA ALA A 345 -23.60 20.70 -6.73
C ALA A 345 -25.07 20.85 -6.32
N LEU A 346 -25.42 20.42 -5.09
CA LEU A 346 -26.75 20.59 -4.51
C LEU A 346 -27.09 22.08 -4.30
N CYS A 347 -26.16 22.87 -3.75
CA CYS A 347 -26.33 24.32 -3.62
C CYS A 347 -26.58 24.98 -4.96
N LYS A 348 -25.81 24.65 -6.01
CA LYS A 348 -26.02 25.20 -7.36
C LYS A 348 -27.40 24.87 -7.92
N LYS A 349 -27.87 23.63 -7.73
CA LYS A 349 -29.19 23.21 -8.18
C LYS A 349 -30.29 23.99 -7.45
N ARG A 350 -30.16 24.12 -6.13
CA ARG A 350 -31.15 24.80 -5.28
C ARG A 350 -31.17 26.31 -5.51
N ALA A 351 -30.00 26.90 -5.73
CA ALA A 351 -29.85 28.30 -6.13
C ALA A 351 -30.60 28.61 -7.44
N ALA A 352 -30.52 27.72 -8.42
CA ALA A 352 -31.27 27.85 -9.67
C ALA A 352 -32.79 27.70 -9.48
N GLU A 353 -33.25 26.89 -8.52
CA GLU A 353 -34.67 26.75 -8.18
C GLU A 353 -35.23 27.95 -7.39
N LEU A 354 -34.38 28.60 -6.58
CA LEU A 354 -34.75 29.71 -5.69
C LEU A 354 -34.39 31.09 -6.25
N ASP A 355 -33.80 31.15 -7.45
CA ASP A 355 -33.26 32.37 -8.09
C ASP A 355 -32.34 33.19 -7.16
N CYS A 356 -31.45 32.50 -6.45
CA CYS A 356 -30.48 33.11 -5.53
C CYS A 356 -29.04 32.69 -5.86
N LYS A 357 -28.05 33.25 -5.17
CA LYS A 357 -26.65 32.84 -5.36
C LYS A 357 -26.40 31.51 -4.63
N PRO A 358 -25.51 30.63 -5.15
CA PRO A 358 -25.14 29.38 -4.49
C PRO A 358 -24.68 29.53 -3.04
N ASP A 359 -24.05 30.66 -2.70
CA ASP A 359 -23.50 30.94 -1.38
C ASP A 359 -24.59 31.38 -0.38
N GLU A 360 -25.80 31.71 -0.85
CA GLU A 360 -26.96 32.10 -0.03
C GLU A 360 -27.86 30.90 0.29
N VAL A 361 -27.58 29.73 -0.31
CA VAL A 361 -28.37 28.52 -0.12
C VAL A 361 -28.07 27.89 1.23
N GLN A 362 -29.11 27.76 2.05
CA GLN A 362 -29.06 27.01 3.29
C GLN A 362 -29.58 25.59 3.05
N LEU A 363 -28.88 24.60 3.61
CA LEU A 363 -29.25 23.20 3.52
C LEU A 363 -29.19 22.58 4.92
N THR A 364 -30.23 21.82 5.24
CA THR A 364 -30.25 21.00 6.45
C THR A 364 -29.49 19.69 6.22
N ARG A 365 -28.94 19.10 7.29
CA ARG A 365 -28.33 17.77 7.21
C ARG A 365 -29.27 16.71 6.64
N ARG A 366 -30.58 16.85 6.85
CA ARG A 366 -31.59 15.95 6.30
C ARG A 366 -31.63 16.03 4.77
N GLU A 367 -31.70 17.24 4.21
CA GLU A 367 -31.74 17.45 2.76
C GLU A 367 -30.46 16.95 2.09
N ILE A 368 -29.30 17.16 2.72
CA ILE A 368 -28.02 16.62 2.23
C ILE A 368 -28.14 15.10 2.12
N ARG A 369 -28.53 14.40 3.20
CA ARG A 369 -28.66 12.94 3.21
C ARG A 369 -29.66 12.42 2.18
N GLU A 370 -30.80 13.07 2.02
CA GLU A 370 -31.83 12.66 1.06
C GLU A 370 -31.34 12.84 -0.39
N ALA A 371 -30.57 13.89 -0.67
CA ALA A 371 -30.06 14.17 -2.00
C ALA A 371 -28.83 13.33 -2.38
N THR A 372 -27.95 13.04 -1.42
CA THR A 372 -26.65 12.40 -1.68
C THR A 372 -26.62 10.93 -1.27
N GLY A 373 -27.54 10.47 -0.41
CA GLY A 373 -27.59 9.11 0.11
C GLY A 373 -26.57 8.82 1.22
N TRP A 374 -25.88 9.84 1.75
CA TRP A 374 -24.88 9.65 2.81
C TRP A 374 -25.56 9.32 4.14
N SER A 375 -24.88 8.54 4.98
CA SER A 375 -25.39 8.23 6.31
C SER A 375 -25.34 9.44 7.24
N ASP A 376 -26.17 9.45 8.29
CA ASP A 376 -26.20 10.53 9.28
C ASP A 376 -24.85 10.77 9.96
N CYS A 377 -24.16 9.68 10.30
CA CYS A 377 -22.84 9.73 10.89
C CYS A 377 -21.84 10.45 9.96
N GLN A 378 -21.83 10.06 8.67
CA GLN A 378 -20.92 10.66 7.69
C GLN A 378 -21.21 12.15 7.49
N VAL A 379 -22.48 12.53 7.29
CA VAL A 379 -22.84 13.95 7.10
C VAL A 379 -22.47 14.76 8.33
N ARG A 380 -22.71 14.25 9.55
CA ARG A 380 -22.32 14.94 10.78
C ARG A 380 -20.81 15.14 10.88
N THR A 381 -20.03 14.07 10.68
CA THR A 381 -18.57 14.12 10.82
C THR A 381 -17.94 15.02 9.76
N TYR A 382 -18.26 14.81 8.48
CA TYR A 382 -17.63 15.53 7.39
C TYR A 382 -18.11 16.99 7.29
N CYS A 383 -19.37 17.29 7.63
CA CYS A 383 -19.80 18.70 7.70
C CYS A 383 -19.12 19.41 8.88
N GLY A 384 -18.90 18.72 10.01
CA GLY A 384 -18.13 19.25 11.13
C GLY A 384 -16.72 19.65 10.70
N GLN A 385 -16.00 18.74 10.03
CA GLN A 385 -14.66 19.02 9.50
C GLN A 385 -14.66 20.20 8.50
N LEU A 386 -15.64 20.28 7.60
CA LEU A 386 -15.75 21.40 6.66
C LEU A 386 -16.06 22.74 7.37
N VAL A 387 -16.78 22.72 8.49
CA VAL A 387 -17.01 23.93 9.30
C VAL A 387 -15.75 24.32 10.05
N GLU A 388 -15.03 23.36 10.63
CA GLU A 388 -13.75 23.61 11.32
C GLU A 388 -12.67 24.17 10.39
N LEU A 389 -12.68 23.74 9.12
CA LEU A 389 -11.82 24.25 8.05
C LEU A 389 -12.39 25.49 7.34
N GLU A 390 -13.48 26.07 7.84
CA GLU A 390 -14.13 27.28 7.31
C GLU A 390 -14.65 27.18 5.86
N TYR A 391 -14.83 25.97 5.33
CA TYR A 391 -15.48 25.74 4.03
C TYR A 391 -17.00 25.87 4.09
N LEU A 392 -17.60 25.71 5.27
CA LEU A 392 -19.03 25.83 5.53
C LEU A 392 -19.27 26.68 6.78
N TYR A 393 -20.38 27.41 6.80
CA TYR A 393 -20.83 28.14 7.99
C TYR A 393 -22.11 27.52 8.53
N LEU A 394 -22.17 27.35 9.86
CA LEU A 394 -23.41 27.00 10.53
C LEU A 394 -24.29 28.25 10.62
N VAL A 395 -25.43 28.21 9.94
CA VAL A 395 -26.46 29.23 10.08
C VAL A 395 -27.42 28.77 11.17
N SER A 396 -27.55 29.61 12.21
CA SER A 396 -28.39 29.40 13.38
C SER A 396 -29.87 29.65 13.11
#